data_AF-A0A7V4XDS9-F1
#
_entry.id   AF-A0A7V4XDS9-F1
#
_cell.length_a   1.000
_cell.length_b   1.000
_cell.length_c   1.000
_cell.angle_alpha   90.00
_cell.angle_beta   90.00
_cell.angle_gamma   90.00
#
_symmetry.space_group_name_H-M   'P 1'
#
loop_
_entity.id
_entity.type
_entity.pdbx_description
1 polymer ?
#
loop_
_entity_poly.entity_id
_entity_poly.type
_entity_poly.pdbx_seq_one_letter_code
_entity_poly.pdbx_strand_id
1 'polypeptide(L)'
;MKRLPHLSRKTVEANTTEYYRTAEGTRPDLRVVTSDNGKLVVKDFKRSDFLFRVIVGPILIRREFGALRNLLGVTGIPQLAGRIDRYAFAIEHISGMSLDRVPSGALSSEFYSGLRSVIDEMHSRGIAHCDLRSRGNVMLGDDGKPYVVD
;
A
#
# COMPACT_ATOMS: atom_id res chain seq x y z
N MET A 1 -1.53 -12.82 18.24
CA MET A 1 -1.45 -11.69 17.28
C MET A 1 -0.11 -10.99 17.45
N LYS A 2 0.72 -10.88 16.39
CA LYS A 2 1.94 -10.06 16.44
C LYS A 2 1.54 -8.59 16.66
N ARG A 3 2.12 -7.94 17.66
CA ARG A 3 1.91 -6.51 17.91
C ARG A 3 2.70 -5.75 16.85
N LEU A 4 2.01 -5.03 15.96
CA LEU A 4 2.67 -4.20 14.95
C LEU A 4 3.46 -3.08 15.65
N PRO A 5 4.70 -2.78 15.21
CA PRO A 5 5.48 -1.71 15.81
C PRO A 5 4.82 -0.34 15.57
N HIS A 6 5.03 0.58 16.52
CA HIS A 6 4.61 1.97 16.37
C HIS A 6 5.77 2.75 15.76
N LEU A 7 5.58 3.26 14.55
CA LEU A 7 6.55 4.10 13.85
C LEU A 7 6.31 5.55 14.26
N SER A 8 7.35 6.29 14.65
CA SER A 8 7.20 7.70 15.01
C SER A 8 7.24 8.60 13.77
N ARG A 9 6.50 9.71 13.77
CA ARG A 9 6.56 10.71 12.69
C ARG A 9 7.98 11.23 12.47
N LYS A 10 8.72 11.50 13.56
CA LYS A 10 10.09 12.01 13.51
C LYS A 10 10.99 11.03 12.75
N THR A 11 10.83 9.73 12.99
CA THR A 11 11.57 8.68 12.27
C THR A 11 11.18 8.65 10.79
N VAL A 12 9.89 8.74 10.47
CA VAL A 12 9.42 8.78 9.08
C VAL A 12 9.98 9.99 8.34
N GLU A 13 9.92 11.17 8.93
CA GLU A 13 10.43 12.42 8.32
C GLU A 13 11.95 12.35 8.10
N ALA A 14 12.71 11.88 9.10
CA ALA A 14 14.17 11.78 9.02
C ALA A 14 14.67 10.75 7.98
N ASN A 15 13.89 9.69 7.73
CA ASN A 15 14.27 8.60 6.83
C ASN A 15 13.51 8.59 5.51
N THR A 16 12.76 9.65 5.19
CA THR A 16 12.09 9.78 3.90
C THR A 16 13.14 9.98 2.81
N THR A 17 13.16 9.11 1.81
CA THR A 17 14.12 9.19 0.68
C THR A 17 13.50 9.75 -0.59
N GLU A 18 12.20 9.53 -0.79
CA GLU A 18 11.50 9.91 -2.02
C GLU A 18 10.01 10.19 -1.74
N TYR A 19 9.40 11.02 -2.57
CA TYR A 19 7.94 11.18 -2.65
C TYR A 19 7.45 10.64 -3.99
N TYR A 20 6.61 9.61 -3.96
CA TYR A 20 5.84 9.18 -5.13
C TYR A 20 4.73 10.17 -5.46
N ARG A 21 4.19 10.82 -4.43
CA ARG A 21 3.16 11.84 -4.56
C ARG A 21 3.18 12.75 -3.35
N THR A 22 2.98 14.04 -3.58
CA THR A 22 2.68 15.01 -2.53
C THR A 22 1.17 15.22 -2.40
N ALA A 23 0.71 15.44 -1.19
CA ALA A 23 -0.68 15.65 -0.85
C ALA A 23 -1.22 16.91 -1.54
N GLU A 24 -2.41 16.78 -2.11
CA GLU A 24 -3.13 17.85 -2.77
C GLU A 24 -4.64 17.56 -2.66
N GLY A 25 -5.40 18.53 -2.16
CA GLY A 25 -6.84 18.36 -1.95
C GLY A 25 -7.14 17.18 -1.02
N THR A 26 -7.79 16.15 -1.58
CA THR A 26 -8.17 14.92 -0.88
C THR A 26 -7.13 13.80 -0.98
N ARG A 27 -6.03 14.00 -1.72
CA ARG A 27 -5.01 12.98 -1.94
C ARG A 27 -4.01 12.96 -0.77
N PRO A 28 -3.55 11.77 -0.33
CA PRO A 28 -2.49 11.67 0.67
C PRO A 28 -1.11 11.90 0.04
N ASP A 29 -0.14 12.24 0.89
CA ASP A 29 1.27 12.01 0.56
C ASP A 29 1.49 10.49 0.43
N LEU A 30 2.26 10.11 -0.59
CA LEU A 30 2.85 8.78 -0.71
C LEU A 30 4.36 8.95 -0.77
N ARG A 31 5.05 8.47 0.26
CA ARG A 31 6.50 8.64 0.41
C ARG A 31 7.19 7.33 0.72
N VAL A 32 8.42 7.19 0.25
CA VAL A 32 9.30 6.05 0.52
C VAL A 32 10.18 6.39 1.71
N VAL A 33 10.26 5.46 2.66
CA VAL A 33 11.03 5.59 3.90
C VAL A 33 11.96 4.41 4.02
N THR A 34 13.23 4.65 4.32
CA THR A 34 14.18 3.58 4.64
C THR A 34 14.02 3.15 6.10
N SER A 35 14.04 1.85 6.35
CA SER A 35 14.05 1.26 7.69
C SER A 35 15.10 0.15 7.78
N ASP A 36 15.38 -0.32 8.99
CA ASP A 36 16.31 -1.44 9.23
C ASP A 36 15.91 -2.73 8.49
N ASN A 37 14.61 -2.90 8.21
CA ASN A 37 14.05 -4.07 7.54
C ASN A 37 13.80 -3.85 6.04
N GLY A 38 14.31 -2.76 5.46
CA GLY A 38 14.12 -2.40 4.06
C GLY A 38 13.26 -1.16 3.85
N LYS A 39 12.80 -0.96 2.62
CA LYS A 39 12.00 0.22 2.23
C LYS A 39 10.53 0.04 2.61
N LEU A 40 9.91 1.13 3.03
CA LEU A 40 8.50 1.23 3.36
C LEU A 40 7.84 2.32 2.52
N VAL A 41 6.55 2.17 2.24
CA VAL A 41 5.69 3.24 1.73
C VAL A 41 4.81 3.74 2.85
N VAL A 42 4.79 5.07 3.04
CA VAL A 42 3.92 5.74 4.00
C VAL A 42 2.84 6.51 3.26
N LYS A 43 1.58 6.22 3.61
CA LYS A 43 0.39 6.96 3.17
C LYS A 43 -0.01 7.92 4.28
N ASP A 44 0.02 9.22 4.00
CA ASP A 44 -0.15 10.27 5.01
C ASP A 44 -1.09 11.39 4.55
N PHE A 45 -2.25 11.50 5.19
CA PHE A 45 -3.23 12.56 4.94
C PHE A 45 -2.95 13.85 5.75
N LYS A 46 -1.88 13.92 6.54
CA LYS A 46 -1.61 15.09 7.40
C LYS A 46 -1.52 16.39 6.60
N ARG A 47 -1.05 16.35 5.35
CA ARG A 47 -0.91 17.51 4.47
C ARG A 47 -2.09 17.73 3.51
N SER A 48 -3.11 16.86 3.55
CA SER A 48 -4.36 17.05 2.79
C SER A 48 -5.22 18.18 3.38
N ASP A 49 -6.21 18.64 2.62
CA ASP A 49 -7.11 19.74 3.00
C ASP A 49 -7.71 19.55 4.40
N PHE A 50 -7.80 20.64 5.16
CA PHE A 50 -8.13 20.60 6.59
C PHE A 50 -9.40 19.79 6.89
N LEU A 51 -10.51 20.12 6.23
CA LEU A 51 -11.80 19.45 6.45
C LEU A 51 -11.75 17.96 6.07
N PHE A 52 -11.12 17.67 4.93
CA PHE A 52 -10.96 16.30 4.46
C PHE A 52 -10.11 15.47 5.42
N ARG A 53 -8.94 15.98 5.81
CA ARG A 53 -8.03 15.34 6.75
C ARG A 53 -8.66 15.07 8.11
N VAL A 54 -9.52 15.95 8.62
CA VAL A 54 -10.13 15.79 9.95
C VAL A 54 -11.28 14.79 9.93
N ILE A 55 -12.11 14.82 8.87
CA ILE A 55 -13.36 14.07 8.80
C ILE A 55 -13.18 12.74 8.05
N VAL A 56 -12.71 12.79 6.81
CA VAL A 56 -12.70 11.64 5.88
C VAL A 56 -11.40 10.85 5.98
N GLY A 57 -10.26 11.53 6.07
CA GLY A 57 -8.93 10.92 6.16
C GLY A 57 -8.82 9.78 7.20
N PRO A 58 -9.27 9.96 8.46
CA PRO A 58 -9.16 8.93 9.49
C PRO A 58 -10.06 7.71 9.21
N ILE A 59 -11.17 7.90 8.50
CA ILE A 59 -12.06 6.81 8.07
C ILE A 59 -11.37 5.97 7.00
N LEU A 60 -10.78 6.62 5.99
CA LEU A 60 -10.02 5.94 4.94
C LEU A 60 -8.84 5.16 5.53
N ILE A 61 -8.03 5.81 6.37
CA ILE A 61 -6.92 5.17 7.10
C ILE A 61 -7.41 3.96 7.90
N ARG A 62 -8.53 4.09 8.63
CA ARG A 62 -9.07 2.97 9.42
C ARG A 62 -9.51 1.80 8.54
N ARG A 63 -10.16 2.07 7.40
CA ARG A 63 -10.64 1.03 6.48
C ARG A 63 -9.47 0.28 5.86
N GLU A 64 -8.52 1.00 5.28
CA GLU A 64 -7.37 0.44 4.58
C GLU A 64 -6.44 -0.30 5.55
N PHE A 65 -6.11 0.30 6.69
CA PHE A 65 -5.34 -0.37 7.74
C PHE A 65 -6.06 -1.61 8.27
N GLY A 66 -7.40 -1.57 8.40
CA GLY A 66 -8.20 -2.71 8.83
C GLY A 66 -8.17 -3.86 7.83
N ALA A 67 -8.31 -3.55 6.53
CA ALA A 67 -8.24 -4.52 5.44
C ALA A 67 -6.85 -5.17 5.37
N LEU A 68 -5.78 -4.37 5.31
CA LEU A 68 -4.42 -4.86 5.25
C LEU A 68 -4.03 -5.68 6.51
N ARG A 69 -4.59 -5.34 7.67
CA ARG A 69 -4.38 -6.13 8.89
C ARG A 69 -4.98 -7.53 8.80
N ASN A 70 -6.14 -7.67 8.14
CA ASN A 70 -6.73 -8.99 7.89
C ASN A 70 -5.95 -9.76 6.81
N LEU A 71 -5.28 -9.06 5.91
CA LEU A 71 -4.45 -9.62 4.84
C LEU A 71 -2.98 -9.88 5.24
N LEU A 72 -2.62 -9.74 6.51
CA LEU A 72 -1.26 -10.05 6.98
C LEU A 72 -0.87 -11.50 6.66
N GLY A 73 0.25 -11.68 5.96
CA GLY A 73 0.77 -12.97 5.50
C GLY A 73 0.20 -13.46 4.17
N VAL A 74 -0.72 -12.72 3.52
CA VAL A 74 -1.11 -13.00 2.13
C VAL A 74 0.05 -12.64 1.21
N THR A 75 0.49 -13.57 0.37
CA THR A 75 1.52 -13.30 -0.64
C THR A 75 0.91 -12.49 -1.78
N GLY A 76 1.61 -11.47 -2.28
CA GLY A 76 1.06 -10.56 -3.29
C GLY A 76 0.24 -9.40 -2.72
N ILE A 77 0.23 -9.20 -1.39
CA ILE A 77 -0.31 -8.01 -0.72
C ILE A 77 0.82 -7.36 0.10
N PRO A 78 1.00 -6.03 0.04
CA PRO A 78 1.97 -5.33 0.89
C PRO A 78 1.72 -5.58 2.38
N GLN A 79 2.76 -5.95 3.11
CA GLN A 79 2.62 -6.21 4.54
C GLN A 79 2.54 -4.91 5.35
N LEU A 80 1.63 -4.84 6.33
CA LEU A 80 1.59 -3.70 7.26
C LEU A 80 2.87 -3.66 8.08
N ALA A 81 3.60 -2.56 7.98
CA ALA A 81 4.72 -2.27 8.84
C ALA A 81 4.27 -1.66 10.17
N GLY A 82 3.25 -0.79 10.14
CA GLY A 82 2.69 -0.24 11.37
C GLY A 82 1.94 1.06 11.20
N ARG A 83 1.39 1.55 12.31
CA ARG A 83 0.66 2.82 12.36
C ARG A 83 1.52 3.87 13.08
N ILE A 84 2.20 4.75 12.33
CA ILE A 84 1.76 6.15 12.18
C ILE A 84 1.02 6.79 13.36
N ASP A 85 -0.21 7.19 13.04
CA ASP A 85 -1.16 7.84 13.93
C ASP A 85 -2.54 7.82 13.25
N ARG A 86 -3.44 8.75 13.61
CA ARG A 86 -4.77 8.80 13.01
C ARG A 86 -4.81 9.14 11.52
N TYR A 87 -3.76 9.75 10.96
CA TYR A 87 -3.69 10.23 9.56
C TYR A 87 -2.75 9.44 8.67
N ALA A 88 -1.95 8.54 9.25
CA ALA A 88 -0.90 7.86 8.49
C ALA A 88 -0.67 6.42 8.97
N PHE A 89 -0.22 5.57 8.05
CA PHE A 89 0.33 4.24 8.32
C PHE A 89 1.41 3.90 7.29
N ALA A 90 2.20 2.87 7.59
CA ALA A 90 3.27 2.37 6.73
C ALA A 90 3.01 0.93 6.31
N ILE A 91 3.34 0.63 5.06
CA ILE A 91 3.36 -0.69 4.45
C ILE A 91 4.71 -0.96 3.83
N GLU A 92 4.97 -2.24 3.57
CA GLU A 92 6.07 -2.69 2.74
C GLU A 92 6.12 -1.96 1.39
N HIS A 93 7.32 -1.61 0.96
CA HIS A 93 7.56 -1.15 -0.41
C HIS A 93 7.71 -2.36 -1.34
N ILE A 94 6.92 -2.39 -2.41
CA ILE A 94 7.04 -3.43 -3.44
C ILE A 94 7.98 -2.94 -4.54
N SER A 95 9.11 -3.62 -4.70
CA SER A 95 10.02 -3.40 -5.82
C SER A 95 9.41 -3.98 -7.10
N GLY A 96 9.22 -3.14 -8.11
CA GLY A 96 8.58 -3.52 -9.35
C GLY A 96 7.97 -2.33 -10.09
N MET A 97 7.09 -2.66 -11.03
CA MET A 97 6.42 -1.68 -11.91
C MET A 97 4.91 -1.85 -11.87
N SER A 98 4.20 -0.73 -11.72
CA SER A 98 2.74 -0.70 -11.88
C SER A 98 2.32 -1.09 -13.31
N LEU A 99 1.21 -1.84 -13.45
CA LEU A 99 0.79 -2.37 -14.76
C LEU A 99 0.38 -1.28 -15.76
N ASP A 100 0.11 -0.06 -15.33
CA ASP A 100 -0.09 1.09 -16.23
C ASP A 100 1.18 1.47 -17.01
N ARG A 101 2.36 1.09 -16.53
CA ARG A 101 3.67 1.31 -17.17
C ARG A 101 4.24 0.07 -17.84
N VAL A 102 3.68 -1.11 -17.57
CA VAL A 102 4.12 -2.36 -18.19
C VAL A 102 3.68 -2.40 -19.66
N PRO A 103 4.60 -2.65 -20.62
CA PRO A 103 4.27 -2.74 -22.03
C PRO A 103 3.23 -3.84 -22.33
N SER A 104 2.36 -3.58 -23.30
CA SER A 104 1.41 -4.59 -23.79
C SER A 104 2.14 -5.85 -24.25
N GLY A 105 1.64 -7.02 -23.82
CA GLY A 105 2.23 -8.32 -24.17
C GLY A 105 3.39 -8.77 -23.29
N ALA A 106 3.84 -7.95 -22.32
CA ALA A 106 4.94 -8.33 -21.43
C ALA A 106 4.53 -9.26 -20.26
N LEU A 107 3.22 -9.47 -20.04
CA LEU A 107 2.70 -10.29 -18.95
C LEU A 107 2.48 -11.73 -19.41
N SER A 108 3.00 -12.70 -18.65
CA SER A 108 2.85 -14.12 -18.94
C SER A 108 1.53 -14.70 -18.40
N SER A 109 1.18 -15.92 -18.84
CA SER A 109 0.06 -16.70 -18.28
C SER A 109 0.19 -16.95 -16.78
N GLU A 110 1.42 -17.15 -16.31
CA GLU A 110 1.75 -17.41 -14.91
C GLU A 110 1.49 -16.18 -14.06
N PHE A 111 1.74 -14.97 -14.59
CA PHE A 111 1.39 -13.72 -13.91
C PHE A 111 -0.11 -13.64 -13.64
N TYR A 112 -0.95 -13.90 -14.65
CA TYR A 112 -2.41 -13.86 -14.48
C TYR A 112 -2.92 -14.94 -13.52
N SER A 113 -2.33 -16.14 -13.58
CA SER A 113 -2.65 -17.25 -12.67
C SER A 113 -2.26 -16.91 -11.22
N GLY A 114 -1.11 -16.25 -11.05
CA GLY A 114 -0.67 -15.71 -9.76
C GLY A 114 -1.63 -14.63 -9.26
N LEU A 115 -2.05 -13.70 -10.12
CA LEU A 115 -2.91 -12.58 -9.73
C LEU A 115 -4.27 -13.12 -9.27
N ARG A 116 -4.78 -14.13 -9.97
CA ARG A 116 -5.99 -14.84 -9.55
C ARG A 116 -5.83 -15.46 -8.17
N SER A 117 -4.70 -16.13 -7.90
CA SER A 117 -4.41 -16.71 -6.58
C SER A 117 -4.38 -15.66 -5.47
N VAL A 118 -3.76 -14.49 -5.72
CA VAL A 118 -3.74 -13.36 -4.75
C VAL A 118 -5.17 -12.88 -4.45
N ILE A 119 -6.00 -12.74 -5.49
CA ILE A 119 -7.39 -12.30 -5.36
C ILE A 119 -8.23 -13.32 -4.60
N ASP A 120 -8.07 -14.62 -4.89
CA ASP A 120 -8.79 -15.68 -4.19
C ASP A 120 -8.38 -15.76 -2.71
N GLU A 121 -7.10 -15.61 -2.39
CA GLU A 121 -6.65 -15.56 -0.99
C GLU A 121 -7.22 -14.32 -0.28
N MET A 122 -7.19 -13.15 -0.92
CA MET A 122 -7.79 -11.92 -0.39
C MET A 122 -9.28 -12.11 -0.08
N HIS A 123 -10.04 -12.69 -1.02
CA HIS A 123 -11.46 -13.00 -0.84
C HIS A 123 -11.72 -14.03 0.26
N SER A 124 -10.86 -15.04 0.40
CA SER A 124 -10.96 -16.03 1.48
C SER A 124 -10.88 -15.40 2.87
N ARG A 125 -10.27 -14.21 2.98
CA ARG A 125 -10.19 -13.42 4.21
C ARG A 125 -11.30 -12.37 4.35
N GLY A 126 -12.30 -12.41 3.46
CA GLY A 126 -13.46 -11.53 3.49
C GLY A 126 -13.16 -10.09 3.04
N ILE A 127 -12.07 -9.86 2.31
CA ILE A 127 -11.70 -8.56 1.76
C ILE A 127 -11.88 -8.58 0.24
N ALA A 128 -12.48 -7.52 -0.31
CA ALA A 128 -12.52 -7.27 -1.74
C ALA A 128 -11.90 -5.88 -2.00
N HIS A 129 -11.06 -5.78 -3.03
CA HIS A 129 -10.38 -4.52 -3.37
C HIS A 129 -11.30 -3.49 -4.01
N CYS A 130 -12.31 -3.93 -4.77
CA CYS A 130 -13.31 -3.09 -5.45
C CYS A 130 -12.82 -2.16 -6.58
N ASP A 131 -11.52 -2.12 -6.91
CA ASP A 131 -11.00 -1.26 -7.99
C ASP A 131 -9.83 -1.87 -8.79
N LEU A 132 -9.82 -3.20 -8.95
CA LEU A 132 -8.80 -3.89 -9.77
C LEU A 132 -8.91 -3.62 -11.28
N ARG A 133 -9.93 -2.85 -11.71
CA ARG A 133 -10.03 -2.32 -13.07
C ARG A 133 -8.96 -1.26 -13.36
N SER A 134 -8.50 -0.56 -12.32
CA SER A 134 -7.39 0.39 -12.43
C SER A 134 -6.09 -0.38 -12.50
N ARG A 135 -5.40 -0.29 -13.65
CA ARG A 135 -4.09 -0.94 -13.85
C ARG A 135 -3.04 -0.43 -12.85
N GLY A 136 -3.24 0.75 -12.27
CA GLY A 136 -2.37 1.32 -11.24
C GLY A 136 -2.37 0.55 -9.91
N ASN A 137 -3.41 -0.25 -9.67
CA ASN A 137 -3.62 -0.99 -8.41
C ASN A 137 -3.04 -2.41 -8.47
N VAL A 138 -2.35 -2.74 -9.56
CA VAL A 138 -1.64 -4.01 -9.72
C VAL A 138 -0.20 -3.70 -10.13
N MET A 139 0.75 -4.37 -9.49
CA MET A 139 2.17 -4.27 -9.80
C MET A 139 2.71 -5.61 -10.28
N LEU A 140 3.64 -5.54 -11.24
CA LEU A 140 4.57 -6.61 -11.57
C LEU A 140 5.82 -6.41 -10.71
N GLY A 141 6.01 -7.29 -9.72
CA GLY A 141 7.20 -7.30 -8.88
C GLY A 141 8.45 -7.68 -9.67
N ASP A 142 9.62 -7.26 -9.17
CA ASP A 142 10.92 -7.66 -9.75
C ASP A 142 11.17 -9.18 -9.64
N ASP A 143 10.44 -9.85 -8.75
CA ASP A 143 10.39 -11.31 -8.62
C ASP A 143 9.48 -12.00 -9.67
N GLY A 144 8.89 -11.22 -10.59
CA GLY A 144 7.97 -11.67 -11.62
C GLY A 144 6.54 -11.94 -11.12
N LYS A 145 6.24 -11.66 -9.85
CA LYS A 145 4.94 -11.96 -9.24
C LYS A 145 3.99 -10.76 -9.25
N PRO A 146 2.67 -11.01 -9.24
CA PRO A 146 1.68 -9.95 -9.10
C PRO A 146 1.53 -9.50 -7.66
N TYR A 147 1.43 -8.19 -7.48
CA TYR A 147 1.06 -7.56 -6.22
C TYR A 147 -0.16 -6.67 -6.41
N VAL A 148 -1.09 -6.72 -5.47
CA VAL A 148 -2.29 -5.87 -5.44
C VAL A 148 -2.08 -4.78 -4.38
N VAL A 149 -2.28 -3.51 -4.77
CA VAL A 149 -1.96 -2.33 -3.95
C VAL A 149 -3.10 -1.30 -3.99
N ASP A 150 -3.12 -0.40 -3.00
CA ASP A 150 -4.18 0.60 -2.71
C ASP A 150 -5.47 0.00 -2.09
#